data_AF-A0A833G3N2-F1
#
_entry.id   AF-A0A833G3N2-F1
#
_cell.length_a   1.000
_cell.length_b   1.000
_cell.length_c   1.000
_cell.angle_alpha   90.00
_cell.angle_beta   90.00
_cell.angle_gamma   90.00
#
_symmetry.space_group_name_H-M   'P 1'
#
loop_
_entity.id
_entity.type
_entity.pdbx_description
1 polymer ?
#
loop_
_entity_poly.entity_id
_entity_poly.type
_entity_poly.pdbx_seq_one_letter_code
_entity_poly.pdbx_strand_id
1 'polypeptide(L)'
;MDRRRWLNLAGTILIAAAGGTLAALMNLPAAWLSGAMMAVTAASLAGLDTRLPLRLVDVVFLGIGITLGGGVTPEVVAGIVTWPISLAGLALSVAACIYAVRAFLIHAAGWDRDTAFFSAVPGALSYVLAVASE
;
A
#
# COMPACT_ATOMS: atom_id res chain seq x y z
N MET A 1 0.93 -0.50 28.48
CA MET A 1 0.85 0.42 27.33
C MET A 1 0.34 1.76 27.82
N ASP A 2 1.11 2.82 27.61
CA ASP A 2 0.76 4.16 28.08
C ASP A 2 -0.55 4.68 27.47
N ARG A 3 -1.37 5.36 28.27
CA ARG A 3 -2.63 5.99 27.84
C ARG A 3 -2.46 6.91 26.63
N ARG A 4 -1.32 7.58 26.51
CA ARG A 4 -0.96 8.42 25.34
C ARG A 4 -0.86 7.63 24.04
N ARG A 5 -0.30 6.41 24.06
CA ARG A 5 -0.21 5.56 22.85
C ARG A 5 -1.58 5.15 22.33
N TRP A 6 -2.52 4.84 23.22
CA TRP A 6 -3.90 4.53 22.83
C TRP A 6 -4.64 5.73 22.23
N LEU A 7 -4.39 6.94 22.75
CA LEU A 7 -4.94 8.17 22.20
C LEU A 7 -4.37 8.47 20.80
N ASN A 8 -3.06 8.32 20.62
CA ASN A 8 -2.41 8.51 19.32
C ASN A 8 -2.92 7.49 18.29
N LEU A 9 -3.09 6.22 18.69
CA LEU A 9 -3.64 5.17 17.84
C LEU A 9 -5.07 5.49 17.41
N ALA A 10 -5.94 5.83 18.36
CA ALA A 10 -7.32 6.21 18.06
C ALA A 10 -7.38 7.45 17.15
N GLY A 11 -6.54 8.46 17.42
CA GLY A 11 -6.42 9.65 16.56
C GLY A 11 -5.98 9.30 15.14
N THR A 12 -4.98 8.43 14.99
CA THR A 12 -4.47 7.97 13.69
C THR A 12 -5.56 7.22 12.90
N ILE A 13 -6.32 6.34 13.57
CA ILE A 13 -7.43 5.62 12.95
C ILE A 13 -8.54 6.58 12.51
N LEU A 14 -8.88 7.59 13.32
CA LEU A 14 -9.89 8.58 12.97
C LEU A 14 -9.45 9.44 11.78
N ILE A 15 -8.19 9.86 11.74
CA ILE A 15 -7.62 10.61 10.61
C ILE A 15 -7.65 9.74 9.34
N ALA A 16 -7.24 8.48 9.44
CA ALA A 16 -7.28 7.53 8.33
C ALA A 16 -8.71 7.33 7.81
N ALA A 17 -9.68 7.13 8.71
CA ALA A 17 -11.09 6.95 8.37
C ALA A 17 -11.70 8.20 7.73
N ALA A 18 -11.36 9.39 8.23
CA ALA A 18 -11.80 10.66 7.64
C ALA A 18 -11.23 10.83 6.23
N GLY A 19 -9.93 10.60 6.04
CA GLY A 19 -9.28 10.63 4.73
C GLY A 19 -9.90 9.66 3.73
N GLY A 20 -10.12 8.40 4.15
CA GLY A 20 -10.77 7.38 3.33
C GLY A 20 -12.22 7.74 2.95
N THR A 21 -12.98 8.29 3.90
CA THR A 21 -14.37 8.74 3.64
C THR A 21 -14.40 9.89 2.64
N LEU A 22 -13.53 10.90 2.81
CA LEU A 22 -13.42 12.02 1.87
C LEU A 22 -13.03 11.55 0.47
N ALA A 23 -12.06 10.64 0.37
CA ALA A 23 -11.66 10.06 -0.91
C ALA A 23 -12.80 9.24 -1.55
N ALA A 24 -13.58 8.51 -0.75
CA ALA A 24 -14.74 7.75 -1.23
C ALA A 24 -15.83 8.68 -1.78
N LEU A 25 -16.11 9.81 -1.12
CA LEU A 25 -17.04 10.82 -1.61
C LEU A 25 -16.60 11.45 -2.93
N MET A 26 -15.28 11.55 -3.14
CA MET A 26 -14.68 12.02 -4.38
C MET A 26 -14.53 10.92 -5.47
N ASN A 27 -14.99 9.69 -5.21
CA ASN A 27 -14.87 8.54 -6.12
C ASN A 27 -13.43 8.24 -6.58
N LEU A 28 -12.43 8.44 -5.71
CA LEU A 28 -11.07 8.06 -6.04
C LEU A 28 -10.92 6.53 -6.09
N PRO A 29 -10.08 6.00 -7.00
CA PRO A 29 -9.71 4.60 -6.99
C PRO A 29 -9.02 4.24 -5.67
N ALA A 30 -9.36 3.06 -5.14
CA ALA A 30 -8.88 2.58 -3.85
C ALA A 30 -9.04 3.61 -2.72
N ALA A 31 -10.16 4.36 -2.72
CA ALA A 31 -10.39 5.54 -1.89
C ALA A 31 -10.05 5.35 -0.40
N TRP A 32 -10.43 4.23 0.20
CA TRP A 32 -10.12 3.92 1.59
C TRP A 32 -8.62 3.77 1.87
N LEU A 33 -7.86 3.25 0.91
CA LEU A 33 -6.42 3.09 1.01
C LEU A 33 -5.70 4.42 0.71
N SER A 34 -5.97 4.99 -0.46
CA SER A 34 -5.30 6.22 -0.93
C SER A 34 -5.64 7.41 -0.03
N GLY A 35 -6.91 7.58 0.34
CA GLY A 35 -7.38 8.63 1.24
C GLY A 35 -6.78 8.52 2.64
N ALA A 36 -6.75 7.31 3.21
CA ALA A 36 -6.12 7.08 4.51
C ALA A 36 -4.62 7.39 4.48
N MET A 37 -3.91 6.92 3.44
CA MET A 37 -2.47 7.18 3.27
C MET A 37 -2.18 8.67 3.17
N MET A 38 -2.92 9.42 2.35
CA MET A 38 -2.74 10.87 2.21
C MET A 38 -3.01 11.60 3.53
N ALA A 39 -4.10 11.28 4.22
CA ALA A 39 -4.47 11.95 5.47
C ALA A 39 -3.47 11.67 6.61
N VAL A 40 -3.05 10.41 6.78
CA VAL A 40 -2.05 10.03 7.79
C VAL A 40 -0.67 10.60 7.45
N THR A 41 -0.30 10.66 6.17
CA THR A 41 0.95 11.32 5.74
C THR A 41 0.91 12.81 6.08
N ALA A 42 -0.18 13.51 5.75
CA ALA A 42 -0.34 14.91 6.09
C ALA A 42 -0.27 15.16 7.62
N ALA A 43 -0.92 14.31 8.42
CA ALA A 43 -0.85 14.40 9.88
C ALA A 43 0.57 14.15 10.42
N SER A 44 1.28 13.18 9.85
CA SER A 44 2.67 12.89 10.20
C SER A 44 3.59 14.08 9.89
N LEU A 45 3.42 14.69 8.71
CA LEU A 45 4.16 15.88 8.30
C LEU A 45 3.81 17.12 9.16
N ALA A 46 2.60 17.18 9.70
CA ALA A 46 2.18 18.19 10.67
C ALA A 46 2.73 17.95 12.11
N GLY A 47 3.52 16.89 12.32
CA GLY A 47 4.16 16.58 13.60
C GLY A 47 3.33 15.73 14.56
N LEU A 48 2.20 15.15 14.11
CA LEU A 48 1.46 14.18 14.93
C LEU A 48 2.21 12.85 14.94
N ASP A 49 2.29 12.23 16.12
CA ASP A 49 2.83 10.87 16.26
C ASP A 49 1.78 9.85 15.81
N THR A 50 1.93 9.40 14.57
CA THR A 50 1.05 8.43 13.88
C THR A 50 1.60 7.00 13.92
N ARG A 51 2.63 6.74 14.75
CA ARG A 51 3.27 5.43 14.82
C ARG A 51 2.32 4.37 15.36
N LEU A 52 2.23 3.26 14.63
CA LEU A 52 1.45 2.09 15.03
C LEU A 52 2.34 1.09 15.78
N PRO A 53 1.81 0.36 16.77
CA PRO A 53 2.54 -0.75 17.38
C PRO A 53 2.76 -1.85 16.35
N LEU A 54 4.01 -2.32 16.20
CA LEU A 54 4.40 -3.33 15.19
C LEU A 54 3.50 -4.57 15.19
N ARG A 55 3.13 -5.07 16.38
CA ARG A 55 2.21 -6.23 16.50
C ARG A 55 0.85 -6.01 15.83
N LEU A 56 0.35 -4.78 15.81
CA LEU A 56 -0.91 -4.48 15.12
C LEU A 56 -0.72 -4.52 13.61
N VAL A 57 0.40 -3.99 13.12
CA VAL A 57 0.78 -4.06 11.70
C VAL A 57 0.88 -5.52 11.28
N ASP A 58 1.55 -6.37 12.05
CA ASP A 58 1.68 -7.81 11.79
C ASP A 58 0.32 -8.50 11.67
N VAL A 59 -0.60 -8.23 12.60
CA VAL A 59 -1.97 -8.81 12.60
C VAL A 59 -2.77 -8.35 11.38
N VAL A 60 -2.65 -7.07 10.99
CA VAL A 60 -3.33 -6.54 9.81
C VAL A 60 -2.77 -7.17 8.53
N PHE A 61 -1.44 -7.28 8.39
CA PHE A 61 -0.81 -7.95 7.26
C PHE A 61 -1.17 -9.43 7.19
N LEU A 62 -1.27 -10.11 8.34
CA LEU A 62 -1.77 -11.48 8.41
C LEU A 62 -3.20 -11.58 7.86
N GLY A 63 -4.11 -10.68 8.27
CA GLY A 63 -5.48 -10.65 7.76
C GLY A 63 -5.57 -10.38 6.26
N ILE A 64 -4.76 -9.44 5.75
CA ILE A 64 -4.63 -9.17 4.30
C ILE A 64 -4.14 -10.43 3.58
N GLY A 65 -3.12 -11.10 4.12
CA GLY A 65 -2.57 -12.34 3.57
C GLY A 65 -3.59 -13.48 3.54
N ILE A 66 -4.35 -13.67 4.62
CA ILE A 66 -5.43 -14.67 4.69
C ILE A 66 -6.51 -14.38 3.65
N THR A 67 -6.91 -13.12 3.49
CA THR A 67 -7.95 -12.73 2.53
C THR A 67 -7.49 -12.92 1.09
N LEU A 68 -6.25 -12.49 0.77
CA LEU A 68 -5.65 -12.69 -0.54
C LEU A 68 -5.45 -14.19 -0.85
N GLY A 69 -4.95 -14.95 0.13
CA GLY A 69 -4.72 -16.38 0.01
C GLY A 69 -6.01 -17.19 -0.12
N GLY A 70 -7.08 -16.78 0.58
CA GLY A 70 -8.40 -17.41 0.46
C GLY A 70 -9.03 -17.29 -0.93
N GLY A 71 -8.59 -16.31 -1.73
CA GLY A 71 -8.96 -16.20 -3.14
C GLY A 71 -8.30 -17.24 -4.05
N VAL A 72 -7.28 -17.95 -3.57
CA VAL A 72 -6.61 -19.04 -4.30
C VAL A 72 -7.39 -20.32 -4.10
N THR A 73 -8.32 -20.61 -5.01
CA THR A 73 -9.09 -21.85 -5.02
C THR A 73 -8.49 -22.88 -5.99
N PRO A 74 -8.82 -24.18 -5.86
CA PRO A 74 -8.38 -25.20 -6.81
C PRO A 74 -8.75 -24.85 -8.27
N GLU A 75 -9.88 -24.20 -8.49
CA GLU A 75 -10.33 -23.75 -9.82
C GLU A 75 -9.44 -22.63 -10.38
N VAL A 76 -9.02 -21.67 -9.54
CA VAL A 76 -8.07 -20.63 -9.94
C VAL A 76 -6.73 -21.25 -10.31
N VAL A 77 -6.24 -22.21 -9.52
CA VAL A 77 -4.98 -22.91 -9.78
C VAL A 77 -5.05 -23.73 -11.06
N ALA A 78 -6.14 -24.45 -11.30
CA ALA A 78 -6.36 -25.16 -12.56
C ALA A 78 -6.41 -24.18 -13.75
N GLY A 79 -7.05 -23.02 -13.55
CA GLY A 79 -7.14 -21.95 -14.54
C GLY A 79 -5.80 -21.35 -14.97
N ILE A 80 -4.73 -21.47 -14.16
CA ILE A 80 -3.37 -21.00 -14.54
C ILE A 80 -2.91 -21.64 -15.84
N VAL A 81 -3.19 -22.93 -16.03
CA VAL A 81 -2.83 -23.67 -17.26
C VAL A 81 -3.74 -23.27 -18.42
N THR A 82 -4.97 -22.84 -18.13
CA THR A 82 -5.97 -22.45 -19.14
C THR A 82 -5.81 -21.01 -19.61
N TRP A 83 -5.25 -20.11 -18.78
CA TRP A 83 -5.11 -18.68 -19.08
C TRP A 83 -3.65 -18.18 -19.13
N PRO A 84 -2.70 -18.90 -19.76
CA PRO A 84 -1.28 -18.54 -19.71
C PRO A 84 -1.01 -17.20 -20.41
N ILE A 85 -1.77 -16.88 -21.46
CA ILE A 85 -1.65 -15.61 -22.18
C ILE A 85 -2.11 -14.45 -21.30
N SER A 86 -3.23 -14.58 -20.59
CA SER A 86 -3.72 -13.54 -19.68
C SER A 86 -2.77 -13.31 -18.51
N LEU A 87 -2.17 -14.37 -17.97
CA LEU A 87 -1.16 -14.28 -16.91
C LEU A 87 0.14 -13.63 -17.40
N ALA A 88 0.62 -14.01 -18.59
CA ALA A 88 1.78 -13.37 -19.21
C ALA A 88 1.50 -11.89 -19.51
N GLY A 89 0.30 -11.58 -20.00
CA GLY A 89 -0.16 -10.21 -20.22
C GLY A 89 -0.18 -9.40 -18.92
N LEU A 90 -0.74 -9.95 -17.85
CA LEU A 90 -0.74 -9.33 -16.53
C LEU A 90 0.69 -9.07 -16.02
N ALA A 91 1.56 -10.07 -16.09
CA ALA A 91 2.96 -9.94 -15.68
C ALA A 91 3.69 -8.85 -16.47
N LEU A 92 3.49 -8.82 -17.80
CA LEU A 92 4.06 -7.81 -18.67
C LEU A 92 3.49 -6.42 -18.38
N SER A 93 2.18 -6.30 -18.14
CA SER A 93 1.52 -5.04 -17.78
C SER A 93 2.04 -4.49 -16.45
N VAL A 94 2.23 -5.34 -15.45
CA VAL A 94 2.80 -4.94 -14.16
C VAL A 94 4.24 -4.46 -14.36
N ALA A 95 5.08 -5.21 -15.07
CA ALA A 95 6.46 -4.82 -15.36
C ALA A 95 6.51 -3.48 -16.13
N ALA A 96 5.70 -3.36 -17.19
CA ALA A 96 5.62 -2.13 -17.99
C ALA A 96 5.18 -0.93 -17.15
N CYS A 97 4.21 -1.10 -16.25
CA CYS A 97 3.77 -0.05 -15.33
C CYS A 97 4.90 0.40 -14.41
N ILE A 98 5.63 -0.54 -13.80
CA ILE A 98 6.78 -0.22 -12.94
C ILE A 98 7.84 0.57 -13.72
N TYR A 99 8.21 0.11 -14.92
CA TYR A 99 9.21 0.80 -15.74
C TYR A 99 8.73 2.18 -16.21
N ALA A 100 7.48 2.30 -16.63
CA ALA A 100 6.91 3.57 -17.09
C ALA A 100 6.84 4.60 -15.95
N VAL A 101 6.32 4.21 -14.78
CA VAL A 101 6.25 5.07 -13.60
C VAL A 101 7.64 5.44 -13.11
N ARG A 102 8.57 4.48 -13.03
CA ARG A 102 9.97 4.77 -12.68
C ARG A 102 10.63 5.74 -13.66
N ALA A 103 10.46 5.53 -14.96
CA ALA A 103 11.01 6.41 -15.98
C ALA A 103 10.43 7.82 -15.86
N PHE A 104 9.13 7.93 -15.63
CA PHE A 104 8.48 9.22 -15.36
C PHE A 104 9.04 9.91 -14.12
N LEU A 105 9.17 9.19 -13.00
CA LEU A 105 9.71 9.74 -11.75
C LEU A 105 11.17 10.22 -11.90
N ILE A 106 12.00 9.50 -12.65
CA ILE A 106 13.39 9.90 -12.89
C ILE A 106 13.47 11.11 -13.83
N HIS A 107 12.77 11.07 -14.98
CA HIS A 107 12.98 12.06 -16.04
C HIS A 107 12.11 13.31 -15.88
N ALA A 108 10.90 13.18 -15.34
CA ALA A 108 9.98 14.29 -15.15
C ALA A 108 10.03 14.85 -13.72
N ALA A 109 10.16 13.99 -12.70
CA ALA A 109 10.19 14.43 -11.30
C ALA A 109 11.61 14.55 -10.69
N GLY A 110 12.66 14.09 -11.41
CA GLY A 110 14.06 14.22 -10.97
C GLY A 110 14.45 13.35 -9.78
N TRP A 111 13.71 12.26 -9.53
CA TRP A 111 13.99 11.36 -8.39
C TRP A 111 15.21 10.49 -8.65
N ASP A 112 15.90 10.07 -7.58
CA ASP A 112 16.96 9.08 -7.68
C ASP A 112 16.42 7.70 -8.10
N ARG A 113 17.31 6.84 -8.58
CA ARG A 113 16.93 5.56 -9.21
C ARG A 113 16.26 4.58 -8.25
N ASP A 114 16.64 4.61 -6.99
CA ASP A 114 16.19 3.65 -5.98
C ASP A 114 14.85 4.11 -5.42
N THR A 115 14.72 5.39 -5.05
CA THR A 115 13.44 5.99 -4.65
C THR A 115 12.39 5.88 -5.74
N ALA A 116 12.75 6.15 -7.00
CA ALA A 116 11.83 6.01 -8.13
C ALA A 116 11.41 4.56 -8.36
N PHE A 117 12.31 3.59 -8.18
CA PHE A 117 11.97 2.17 -8.31
C PHE A 117 11.04 1.72 -7.17
N PHE A 118 11.42 1.94 -5.92
CA PHE A 118 10.63 1.51 -4.75
C PHE A 118 9.27 2.20 -4.68
N SER A 119 9.14 3.42 -5.20
CA SER A 119 7.86 4.13 -5.30
C SER A 119 6.97 3.63 -6.44
N ALA A 120 7.55 3.00 -7.47
CA ALA A 120 6.82 2.47 -8.62
C ALA A 120 6.35 1.02 -8.43
N VAL A 121 6.97 0.25 -7.54
CA VAL A 121 6.65 -1.17 -7.35
C VAL A 121 5.32 -1.31 -6.58
N PRO A 122 4.28 -1.93 -7.18
CA PRO A 122 3.02 -2.20 -6.49
C PRO A 122 3.24 -3.28 -5.42
N GLY A 123 2.69 -3.07 -4.21
CA GLY A 123 2.69 -4.08 -3.15
C GLY A 123 4.02 -4.28 -2.40
N ALA A 124 5.07 -3.49 -2.69
CA ALA A 124 6.35 -3.56 -1.97
C ALA A 124 6.34 -2.85 -0.61
N LEU A 125 5.18 -2.43 -0.09
CA LEU A 125 5.10 -1.61 1.12
C LEU A 125 5.77 -2.29 2.33
N SER A 126 5.61 -3.61 2.48
CA SER A 126 6.29 -4.37 3.54
C SER A 126 7.81 -4.37 3.39
N TYR A 127 8.32 -4.49 2.16
CA TYR A 127 9.75 -4.41 1.86
C TYR A 127 10.29 -2.99 2.09
N VAL A 128 9.59 -1.96 1.62
CA VAL A 128 9.96 -0.55 1.83
C VAL A 128 9.98 -0.21 3.32
N LEU A 129 9.01 -0.69 4.10
CA LEU A 129 9.01 -0.50 5.55
C LEU A 129 10.16 -1.23 6.24
N ALA A 130 10.52 -2.44 5.78
CA ALA A 130 11.66 -3.17 6.32
C ALA A 130 12.97 -2.42 6.08
N VAL A 131 13.22 -1.98 4.84
CA VAL A 131 14.41 -1.19 4.49
C VAL A 131 14.42 0.17 5.17
N ALA A 132 13.28 0.85 5.30
CA ALA A 132 13.19 2.13 6.00
C ALA A 132 13.35 2.04 7.53
N SER A 133 13.29 0.82 8.08
CA SER A 133 13.48 0.57 9.52
C SER A 133 14.91 0.20 9.91
N GLU A 134 15.80 -0.01 8.92
CA GLU A 134 17.25 -0.10 9.09
C GLU A 134 17.91 1.29 9.10
#